data_AF-A0A249PN99-F1
#
_entry.id   AF-A0A249PN99-F1
#
_cell.length_a   1.000
_cell.length_b   1.000
_cell.length_c   1.000
_cell.angle_alpha   90.00
_cell.angle_beta   90.00
_cell.angle_gamma   90.00
#
_symmetry.space_group_name_H-M   'P 1'
#
loop_
_entity.id
_entity.type
_entity.pdbx_description
1 polymer ?
#
loop_
_entity_poly.entity_id
_entity_poly.type
_entity_poly.pdbx_seq_one_letter_code
_entity_poly.pdbx_strand_id
1 'polypeptide(L)'
;MFTMPAEIAAIAYQNKRQLYTMLFEAAAETLKTIAADPRHLGGELGFLAILHTWGQTLTHHPHLHCLVPGGVLADAGSPVAAAVSSCRSGCSPGCSAACSSSACWRHRRPEACVSSAPSRRLAMAMPWPGRCVRCARSAAE
;
A
#
# COMPACT_ATOMS: atom_id res chain seq x y z
N MET A 1 -3.15 -2.45 10.23
CA MET A 1 -3.62 -2.63 11.61
C MET A 1 -3.97 -4.10 11.78
N PHE A 2 -3.54 -4.73 12.87
CA PHE A 2 -3.87 -6.11 13.22
C PHE A 2 -4.62 -6.12 14.54
N THR A 3 -5.75 -6.82 14.61
CA THR A 3 -6.62 -6.80 15.78
C THR A 3 -6.78 -8.20 16.33
N MET A 4 -6.64 -8.34 17.65
CA MET A 4 -6.87 -9.61 18.31
C MET A 4 -8.37 -9.95 18.31
N PRO A 5 -8.77 -11.20 17.97
CA PRO A 5 -10.16 -11.66 18.11
C PRO A 5 -10.69 -11.49 19.53
N ALA A 6 -11.98 -11.20 19.67
CA ALA A 6 -12.58 -10.83 20.96
C ALA A 6 -12.46 -11.95 22.01
N GLU A 7 -12.60 -13.20 21.58
CA GLU A 7 -12.52 -14.39 22.43
C GLU A 7 -11.10 -14.54 23.02
N ILE A 8 -10.07 -14.25 22.23
CA ILE A 8 -8.67 -14.30 22.67
C ILE A 8 -8.34 -13.07 23.51
N ALA A 9 -8.86 -11.89 23.15
CA ALA A 9 -8.65 -10.65 23.88
C ALA A 9 -9.11 -10.76 25.34
N ALA A 10 -10.25 -11.42 25.59
CA ALA A 10 -10.76 -11.68 26.93
C ALA A 10 -9.75 -12.42 27.83
N ILE A 11 -8.94 -13.32 27.26
CA ILE A 11 -7.91 -14.09 27.97
C ILE A 11 -6.56 -13.36 27.99
N ALA A 12 -6.29 -12.51 26.99
CA ALA A 12 -5.07 -11.71 26.86
C ALA A 12 -4.87 -10.72 28.00
N TYR A 13 -5.96 -10.24 28.61
CA TYR A 13 -5.85 -9.38 29.78
C TYR A 13 -5.07 -10.05 30.93
N GLN A 14 -5.23 -11.36 31.11
CA GLN A 14 -4.56 -12.11 32.18
C GLN A 14 -3.20 -12.67 31.74
N ASN A 15 -3.02 -12.94 30.45
CA ASN A 15 -1.82 -13.59 29.89
C ASN A 15 -1.07 -12.67 28.92
N LYS A 16 -0.84 -11.42 29.33
CA LYS A 16 -0.36 -10.33 28.47
C LYS A 16 0.94 -10.68 27.75
N ARG A 17 1.92 -11.24 28.45
CA ARG A 17 3.24 -11.55 27.88
C ARG A 17 3.10 -12.50 26.70
N GLN A 18 2.48 -13.65 26.91
CA GLN A 18 2.37 -14.70 25.91
C GLN A 18 1.50 -14.25 24.73
N LEU A 19 0.31 -13.72 25.02
CA LEU A 19 -0.67 -13.42 23.98
C LEU A 19 -0.30 -12.17 23.17
N TYR A 20 0.33 -11.16 23.78
CA TYR A 20 0.82 -10.02 23.00
C TYR A 20 2.08 -10.38 22.21
N THR A 21 2.99 -11.21 22.73
CA THR A 21 4.11 -11.74 21.94
C THR A 21 3.60 -12.45 20.69
N MET A 22 2.63 -13.35 20.82
CA MET A 22 2.02 -14.04 19.67
C MET A 22 1.37 -13.06 18.69
N LEU A 23 0.71 -12.00 19.17
CA LEU A 23 0.13 -10.97 18.30
C LEU A 23 1.21 -10.23 17.48
N PHE A 24 2.34 -9.88 18.12
CA PHE A 24 3.48 -9.25 17.43
C PHE A 24 4.12 -10.20 16.41
N GLU A 25 4.34 -11.46 16.78
CA GLU A 25 4.88 -12.49 15.89
C GLU A 25 3.99 -12.71 14.68
N ALA A 26 2.69 -12.92 14.88
CA ALA A 26 1.73 -13.14 13.80
C ALA A 26 1.64 -11.94 12.84
N ALA A 27 1.63 -10.71 13.37
CA ALA A 27 1.66 -9.50 12.55
C ALA A 27 2.98 -9.38 11.77
N ALA A 28 4.11 -9.67 12.41
CA ALA A 28 5.42 -9.60 11.78
C ALA A 28 5.59 -10.63 10.67
N GLU A 29 5.20 -11.87 10.91
CA GLU A 29 5.21 -12.95 9.92
C GLU A 29 4.32 -12.61 8.73
N THR A 30 3.11 -12.09 8.99
CA THR A 30 2.18 -11.70 7.92
C THR A 30 2.79 -10.62 7.03
N LEU A 31 3.34 -9.56 7.62
CA LEU A 31 3.95 -8.45 6.88
C LEU A 31 5.18 -8.90 6.08
N LYS A 32 6.06 -9.70 6.69
CA LYS A 32 7.26 -10.22 6.01
C LYS A 32 6.89 -11.18 4.88
N THR A 33 5.90 -12.03 5.07
CA THR A 33 5.44 -12.99 4.06
C THR A 33 4.88 -12.27 2.83
N ILE A 34 4.02 -11.26 3.03
CA ILE A 34 3.46 -10.48 1.93
C ILE A 34 4.56 -9.69 1.22
N ALA A 35 5.50 -9.10 1.98
CA ALA A 35 6.59 -8.33 1.39
C ALA A 35 7.54 -9.17 0.54
N ALA A 36 7.83 -10.40 0.97
CA ALA A 36 8.71 -11.31 0.25
C ALA A 36 8.10 -11.81 -1.08
N ASP A 37 6.77 -11.80 -1.25
CA ASP A 37 6.12 -12.22 -2.50
C ASP A 37 6.48 -11.22 -3.64
N PRO A 38 7.14 -11.67 -4.73
CA PRO A 38 7.49 -10.83 -5.87
C PRO A 38 6.28 -10.19 -6.58
N ARG A 39 5.07 -10.73 -6.41
CA ARG A 39 3.84 -10.13 -6.93
C ARG A 39 3.40 -8.90 -6.15
N HIS A 40 3.95 -8.70 -4.95
CA HIS A 40 3.70 -7.55 -4.09
C HIS A 40 4.94 -6.64 -4.06
N LEU A 41 5.80 -6.78 -3.05
CA LEU A 41 6.97 -5.92 -2.86
C LEU A 41 8.28 -6.59 -3.32
N GLY A 42 8.37 -7.92 -3.24
CA GLY A 42 9.53 -8.69 -3.68
C GLY A 42 10.81 -8.40 -2.91
N GLY A 43 10.73 -8.18 -1.59
CA GLY A 43 11.92 -7.91 -0.78
C GLY A 43 11.66 -7.95 0.72
N GLU A 44 12.71 -7.68 1.50
CA GLU A 44 12.64 -7.67 2.96
C GLU A 44 12.04 -6.35 3.47
N LEU A 45 11.03 -6.46 4.33
CA LEU A 45 10.32 -5.31 4.90
C LEU A 45 10.68 -5.11 6.38
N GLY A 46 11.18 -3.92 6.69
CA GLY A 46 11.20 -3.39 8.06
C GLY A 46 9.89 -2.65 8.37
N PHE A 47 9.47 -2.65 9.64
CA PHE A 47 8.28 -1.90 10.10
C PHE A 47 8.38 -1.65 11.61
N LEU A 48 7.61 -0.68 12.09
CA LEU A 48 7.40 -0.44 13.52
C LEU A 48 5.99 -0.86 13.91
N ALA A 49 5.85 -1.70 14.92
CA ALA A 49 4.54 -2.11 15.44
C ALA A 49 4.31 -1.52 16.84
N ILE A 50 3.17 -0.86 17.02
CA ILE A 50 2.77 -0.18 18.26
C ILE A 50 1.52 -0.86 18.80
N LEU A 51 1.60 -1.33 20.04
CA LEU A 51 0.47 -1.97 20.72
C LEU A 51 -0.44 -0.94 21.36
N HIS A 52 -1.72 -1.00 21.00
CA HIS A 52 -2.81 -0.34 21.68
C HIS A 52 -3.69 -1.41 22.34
N THR A 53 -4.09 -1.18 23.59
CA THR A 53 -4.85 -2.16 24.39
C THR A 53 -6.28 -1.74 24.68
N TRP A 54 -6.66 -0.53 24.31
CA TRP A 54 -7.97 0.05 24.59
C TRP A 54 -8.61 0.59 23.31
N GLY A 55 -9.91 0.31 23.15
CA GLY A 55 -10.74 0.92 22.13
C GLY A 55 -11.19 2.33 22.54
N GLN A 56 -11.86 3.01 21.61
CA GLN A 56 -12.39 4.37 21.84
C GLN A 56 -13.40 4.43 23.00
N THR A 57 -14.12 3.34 23.25
CA THR A 57 -15.08 3.21 24.37
C THR A 57 -14.43 2.69 25.66
N LEU A 58 -13.09 2.70 25.75
CA LEU A 58 -12.31 2.16 26.87
C LEU A 58 -12.62 0.68 27.19
N THR A 59 -12.99 -0.07 26.15
CA THR A 59 -13.08 -1.53 26.22
C THR A 59 -11.71 -2.14 25.90
N HIS A 60 -11.36 -3.25 26.56
CA HIS A 60 -10.10 -3.95 26.29
C HIS A 60 -10.12 -4.47 24.86
N HIS A 61 -9.23 -3.94 24.03
CA HIS A 61 -9.18 -4.19 22.59
C HIS A 61 -7.74 -4.16 22.08
N PRO A 62 -6.96 -5.24 22.28
CA PRO A 62 -5.58 -5.32 21.82
C PRO A 62 -5.48 -5.29 20.30
N HIS A 63 -4.75 -4.31 19.76
CA HIS A 63 -4.47 -4.19 18.34
C HIS A 63 -3.11 -3.52 18.09
N LEU A 64 -2.47 -3.89 16.98
CA LEU A 64 -1.23 -3.32 16.52
C LEU A 64 -1.46 -2.32 15.40
N HIS A 65 -0.90 -1.13 15.57
CA HIS A 65 -0.66 -0.19 14.49
C HIS A 65 0.74 -0.41 13.94
N CYS A 66 0.83 -0.79 12.67
CA CYS A 66 2.10 -1.02 12.00
C CYS A 66 2.40 0.16 11.06
N LEU A 67 3.51 0.86 11.32
CA LEU A 67 4.06 1.86 10.41
C LEU A 67 5.01 1.15 9.45
N VAL A 68 4.68 1.19 8.17
CA VAL A 68 5.39 0.49 7.11
C VAL A 68 6.06 1.53 6.21
N PRO A 69 7.38 1.48 6.00
CA PRO A 69 8.06 2.35 5.06
C PRO A 69 7.60 2.04 3.63
N GLY A 70 7.64 3.04 2.75
CA GLY A 70 7.26 2.88 1.34
C GLY A 70 8.28 2.13 0.49
N GLY A 71 8.97 1.11 1.03
CA GLY A 71 10.04 0.38 0.36
C GLY A 71 10.50 -0.88 1.10
N VAL A 72 11.28 -1.69 0.40
CA VAL A 72 11.85 -2.96 0.87
C VAL A 72 13.35 -3.00 0.57
N LEU A 73 14.08 -3.89 1.24
CA LEU A 73 15.46 -4.22 0.87
C LEU A 73 15.44 -5.35 -0.17
N ALA A 74 16.15 -5.17 -1.29
CA ALA A 74 16.39 -6.25 -2.23
C ALA A 74 17.49 -7.20 -1.73
N ASP A 75 17.64 -8.37 -2.36
CA ASP A 75 18.60 -9.42 -1.98
C ASP A 75 20.08 -8.94 -1.88
N ALA A 76 20.42 -7.82 -2.51
CA ALA A 76 21.74 -7.17 -2.41
C ALA A 76 21.88 -6.20 -1.21
N GLY A 77 20.89 -6.13 -0.32
CA GLY A 77 20.83 -5.17 0.79
C GLY A 77 20.56 -3.72 0.37
N SER A 78 20.36 -3.47 -0.93
CA SER A 78 20.05 -2.14 -1.45
C SER A 78 18.58 -1.79 -1.21
N PRO A 79 18.25 -0.59 -0.71
CA PRO A 79 16.88 -0.17 -0.55
C PRO A 79 16.21 0.06 -1.90
N VAL A 80 15.00 -0.49 -2.06
CA VAL A 80 14.14 -0.33 -3.23
C VAL A 80 12.84 0.31 -2.76
N ALA A 81 12.52 1.48 -3.29
CA ALA A 81 11.20 2.08 -3.05
C ALA A 81 10.14 1.12 -3.62
N ALA A 82 9.10 0.84 -2.84
CA ALA A 82 7.95 0.13 -3.33
C ALA A 82 7.42 0.93 -4.51
N ALA A 83 7.27 0.26 -5.66
CA ALA A 83 6.58 0.86 -6.78
C ALA A 83 5.10 1.01 -6.37
N VAL A 84 4.79 2.06 -5.60
CA VAL A 84 3.45 2.63 -5.62
C VAL A 84 3.22 2.87 -7.09
N SER A 85 2.19 2.26 -7.66
CA SER A 85 1.75 2.60 -9.00
C SER A 85 1.32 4.07 -8.97
N SER A 86 2.31 4.98 -9.02
CA SER A 86 2.12 6.32 -9.47
C SER A 86 1.46 6.14 -10.82
N CYS A 87 0.34 6.82 -11.00
CA CYS A 87 -0.37 6.80 -12.25
C CYS A 87 0.65 7.22 -13.31
N ARG A 88 1.20 6.27 -14.08
CA ARG A 88 2.02 6.55 -15.28
C ARG A 88 1.11 7.03 -16.40
N SER A 89 0.06 7.77 -16.08
CA SER A 89 -0.77 8.48 -17.04
C SER A 89 -0.03 9.75 -17.43
N GLY A 90 0.96 9.60 -18.32
CA GLY A 90 1.31 10.58 -19.35
C GLY A 90 1.31 12.07 -19.01
N CYS A 91 1.77 12.47 -17.82
CA CYS A 91 2.01 13.88 -17.55
C CYS A 91 3.32 14.27 -18.24
N SER A 92 3.24 15.13 -19.25
CA SER A 92 4.40 15.73 -19.92
C SER A 92 5.39 16.33 -18.89
N PRO A 93 6.69 16.47 -19.24
CA PRO A 93 7.76 16.81 -18.30
C PRO A 93 7.60 18.11 -17.48
N GLY A 94 6.61 18.97 -17.81
CA GLY A 94 6.31 20.20 -17.08
C GLY A 94 5.32 20.09 -15.91
N CYS A 95 4.73 18.91 -15.65
CA CYS A 95 3.69 18.75 -14.60
C CYS A 95 4.22 18.35 -13.21
N SER A 96 5.55 18.23 -13.04
CA SER A 96 6.19 17.72 -11.83
C SER A 96 5.93 18.56 -10.58
N ALA A 97 5.70 19.87 -10.72
CA ALA A 97 5.58 20.77 -9.57
C ALA A 97 4.19 20.77 -8.88
N ALA A 98 3.13 20.30 -9.55
CA ALA A 98 1.76 20.39 -9.03
C ALA A 98 1.23 19.09 -8.39
N CYS A 99 1.90 17.96 -8.62
CA CYS A 99 1.44 16.64 -8.17
C CYS A 99 1.72 16.35 -6.68
N SER A 100 2.48 17.21 -6.01
CA SER A 100 2.77 17.15 -4.56
C SER A 100 1.73 17.87 -3.70
N SER A 101 0.71 18.49 -4.30
CA SER A 101 -0.37 19.11 -3.54
C SER A 101 -1.44 18.09 -3.13
N SER A 102 -1.84 18.13 -1.87
CA SER A 102 -2.83 17.24 -1.23
C SER A 102 -4.22 17.22 -1.87
N ALA A 103 -4.47 18.05 -2.89
CA ALA A 103 -5.73 18.15 -3.61
C ALA A 103 -6.02 16.97 -4.56
N CYS A 104 -4.99 16.27 -5.06
CA CYS A 104 -5.19 15.17 -6.02
C CYS A 104 -5.80 13.89 -5.40
N TRP A 105 -5.67 13.72 -4.08
CA TRP A 105 -6.14 12.53 -3.36
C TRP A 105 -7.67 12.44 -3.24
N ARG A 106 -8.40 13.53 -3.47
CA ARG A 106 -9.83 13.63 -3.08
C ARG A 106 -10.82 12.98 -4.05
N HIS A 107 -10.38 12.47 -5.20
CA HIS A 107 -11.27 11.91 -6.25
C HIS A 107 -10.86 10.57 -6.84
N ARG A 108 -10.16 9.71 -6.09
CA ARG A 108 -9.87 8.34 -6.55
C ARG A 108 -11.08 7.43 -6.28
N ARG A 109 -11.97 7.25 -7.27
CA ARG A 109 -12.97 6.15 -7.26
C ARG A 109 -12.27 4.82 -7.57
N PRO A 110 -12.60 3.72 -6.87
CA PRO A 110 -11.83 2.46 -6.91
C PRO A 110 -12.03 1.59 -8.16
N GLU A 111 -12.94 1.92 -9.08
CA GLU A 111 -13.38 0.97 -10.11
C GLU A 111 -12.52 0.91 -11.38
N ALA A 112 -11.46 1.73 -11.49
CA ALA A 112 -10.71 1.89 -12.75
C ALA A 112 -9.37 1.14 -12.84
N CYS A 113 -8.98 0.35 -11.83
CA CYS A 113 -7.72 -0.40 -11.83
C CYS A 113 -7.96 -1.93 -11.79
N VAL A 114 -8.65 -2.47 -12.79
CA VAL A 114 -8.48 -3.88 -13.17
C VAL A 114 -7.60 -3.86 -14.42
N SER A 115 -6.31 -4.15 -14.24
CA SER A 115 -5.41 -4.37 -15.36
C SER A 115 -5.75 -5.71 -16.01
N SER A 116 -6.38 -5.69 -17.18
CA SER A 116 -6.37 -6.82 -18.08
C SER A 116 -4.92 -7.09 -18.53
N ALA A 117 -4.36 -8.21 -18.09
CA ALA A 117 -3.09 -8.71 -18.61
C ALA A 117 -3.27 -9.16 -20.06
N PRO A 118 -2.43 -8.75 -21.03
CA PRO A 118 -2.51 -9.32 -22.36
C PRO A 118 -1.68 -10.60 -22.42
N SER A 119 -2.36 -11.70 -22.73
CA SER A 119 -1.76 -12.90 -23.29
C SER A 119 -0.98 -12.56 -24.57
N ARG A 120 0.22 -13.12 -24.70
CA ARG A 120 1.05 -13.11 -25.92
C ARG A 120 0.23 -13.37 -27.20
N ARG A 121 0.23 -12.45 -28.17
CA ARG A 121 0.31 -12.72 -29.63
C ARG A 121 0.37 -11.42 -30.47
N LEU A 122 1.32 -11.44 -31.41
CA LEU A 122 1.52 -10.71 -32.68
C LEU A 122 1.09 -9.23 -32.89
N ALA A 123 2.03 -8.53 -33.55
CA ALA A 123 2.02 -7.22 -34.18
C ALA A 123 0.74 -6.77 -34.93
N MET A 124 0.44 -5.46 -34.84
CA MET A 124 0.37 -4.55 -35.99
C MET A 124 0.24 -3.08 -35.51
N ALA A 125 0.88 -2.17 -36.24
CA ALA A 125 1.01 -0.74 -35.94
C ALA A 125 -0.28 0.04 -36.25
N MET A 126 -0.66 1.00 -35.37
CA MET A 126 -1.40 2.24 -35.69
C MET A 126 -1.28 3.27 -34.53
N PRO A 127 -1.38 4.59 -34.80
CA PRO A 127 -1.05 5.66 -33.86
C PRO A 127 -2.20 5.93 -32.87
N TRP A 128 -1.86 6.11 -31.60
CA TRP A 128 -2.81 6.45 -30.53
C TRP A 128 -3.48 7.82 -30.75
N PRO A 129 -4.81 7.95 -30.53
CA PRO A 129 -5.42 9.20 -30.12
C PRO A 129 -5.73 9.14 -28.62
N GLY A 130 -4.97 9.88 -27.82
CA GLY A 130 -5.16 9.94 -26.37
C GLY A 130 -4.77 11.30 -25.81
N ARG A 131 -5.55 12.35 -26.11
CA ARG A 131 -5.49 13.61 -25.36
C ARG A 131 -6.70 13.71 -24.44
N CYS A 132 -6.47 14.14 -23.21
CA CYS A 132 -7.53 14.40 -22.25
C CYS A 132 -8.31 15.68 -22.63
N VAL A 133 -9.61 15.72 -22.30
CA VAL A 133 -10.56 16.81 -22.62
C VAL A 133 -10.10 18.18 -22.11
N ARG A 134 -9.22 18.23 -21.09
CA ARG A 134 -8.68 19.46 -20.52
C ARG A 134 -7.59 20.10 -21.40
N CYS A 135 -6.76 19.30 -22.08
CA CYS A 135 -5.76 19.83 -23.03
C CYS A 135 -6.40 20.34 -24.34
N ALA A 136 -7.61 19.92 -24.69
CA ALA A 136 -8.32 20.40 -25.88
C ALA A 136 -8.85 21.83 -25.73
N ARG A 137 -9.05 22.33 -24.50
CA ARG A 137 -9.61 23.67 -24.24
C ARG A 137 -8.55 24.77 -24.13
N SER A 138 -7.30 24.44 -23.79
CA SER A 138 -6.21 25.42 -23.69
C SER A 138 -5.54 25.76 -25.03
N ALA A 139 -6.01 25.19 -26.14
CA ALA A 139 -5.54 25.49 -27.50
C ALA A 139 -6.56 26.33 -28.29
N ALA A 140 -7.59 26.84 -27.62
CA ALA A 140 -8.67 27.64 -28.20
C ALA A 140 -8.76 29.07 -27.63
N GLU A 141 -7.73 29.51 -26.90
CA GLU A 141 -7.46 30.92 -26.55
C GLU A 141 -5.99 31.24 -26.84
#